data_AF-A0A8C0WUX4-F1
#
_entry.id   AF-A0A8C0WUX4-F1
#
_cell.length_a   1.000
_cell.length_b   1.000
_cell.length_c   1.000
_cell.angle_alpha   90.00
_cell.angle_beta   90.00
_cell.angle_gamma   90.00
#
_symmetry.space_group_name_H-M   'P 1'
#
loop_
_entity.id
_entity.type
_entity.pdbx_description
1 polymer ?
#
loop_
_entity_poly.entity_id
_entity_poly.type
_entity_poly.pdbx_seq_one_letter_code
_entity_poly.pdbx_strand_id
1 'polypeptide(L)'
;MATAGAPRRFCRCACFCSENLYVARYGLHLRFRSEQQLRQDYVPILRSRGCISPQDFQQLLAELEQEVERRRRLGQESAARKALILSSYQPARPDIYYPLQDAALAPEFLAAAEYSASPGADLQGLLQRLETLSDAAS
;
A
#
# COMPACT_ATOMS: atom_id res chain seq x y z
N MET A 1 23.33 10.01 -15.50
CA MET A 1 22.16 9.65 -16.31
C MET A 1 21.47 8.48 -15.64
N ALA A 2 20.27 8.67 -15.07
CA ALA A 2 19.50 7.57 -14.51
C ALA A 2 19.04 6.67 -15.66
N THR A 3 19.57 5.45 -15.71
CA THR A 3 19.09 4.43 -16.64
C THR A 3 17.62 4.18 -16.32
N ALA A 4 16.76 4.30 -17.32
CA ALA A 4 15.34 3.98 -17.20
C ALA A 4 15.23 2.49 -16.85
N GLY A 5 15.14 2.19 -15.56
CA GLY A 5 14.94 0.83 -15.07
C GLY A 5 13.68 0.23 -15.69
N ALA A 6 13.74 -1.06 -16.02
CA ALA A 6 12.62 -1.78 -16.63
C ALA A 6 11.29 -1.47 -15.91
N PRO A 7 10.17 -1.35 -16.65
CA PRO A 7 8.89 -0.97 -16.06
C PRO A 7 8.54 -1.93 -14.92
N ARG A 8 8.48 -1.40 -13.69
CA ARG A 8 8.14 -2.19 -12.50
C ARG A 8 6.76 -2.79 -12.72
N ARG A 9 6.68 -4.11 -12.78
CA ARG A 9 5.40 -4.82 -12.88
C ARG A 9 4.65 -4.65 -11.55
N PHE A 10 3.43 -4.15 -11.62
CA PHE A 10 2.55 -4.10 -10.46
C PHE A 10 2.03 -5.51 -10.18
N CYS A 11 2.49 -6.13 -9.10
CA CYS A 11 2.00 -7.42 -8.65
C CYS A 11 0.85 -7.21 -7.66
N ARG A 12 -0.26 -7.91 -7.87
CA ARG A 12 -1.34 -8.04 -6.87
C ARG A 12 -1.65 -9.51 -6.65
N CYS A 13 -2.11 -9.85 -5.45
CA CYS A 13 -2.73 -11.15 -5.23
C CYS A 13 -3.91 -11.31 -6.18
N ALA A 14 -4.06 -12.49 -6.77
CA ALA A 14 -5.26 -12.84 -7.55
C ALA A 14 -6.54 -12.65 -6.71
N CYS A 15 -6.45 -12.88 -5.40
CA CYS A 15 -7.53 -12.73 -4.44
C CYS A 15 -8.02 -11.28 -4.22
N PHE A 16 -7.20 -10.28 -4.55
CA PHE A 16 -7.50 -8.88 -4.21
C PHE A 16 -8.84 -8.40 -4.81
N CYS A 17 -9.18 -8.88 -6.01
CA CYS A 17 -10.37 -8.44 -6.72
C CYS A 17 -11.64 -9.21 -6.32
N SER A 18 -11.56 -10.28 -5.53
CA SER A 18 -12.72 -11.14 -5.24
C SER A 18 -12.93 -11.39 -3.75
N GLU A 19 -11.90 -11.20 -2.92
CA GLU A 19 -11.96 -11.48 -1.48
C GLU A 19 -12.12 -10.18 -0.68
N ASN A 20 -12.76 -10.30 0.47
CA ASN A 20 -12.86 -9.25 1.47
C ASN A 20 -13.46 -7.94 0.90
N LEU A 21 -14.56 -8.06 0.15
CA LEU A 21 -15.34 -6.92 -0.33
C LEU A 21 -16.29 -6.47 0.77
N TYR A 22 -16.12 -5.26 1.27
CA TYR A 22 -16.98 -4.71 2.32
C TYR A 22 -18.24 -4.10 1.71
N VAL A 23 -19.40 -4.52 2.23
CA VAL A 23 -20.71 -4.03 1.83
C VAL A 23 -21.33 -3.29 3.01
N ALA A 24 -21.23 -1.96 2.97
CA ALA A 24 -21.58 -1.09 4.10
C ALA A 24 -23.06 -1.23 4.51
N ARG A 25 -23.97 -1.29 3.54
CA ARG A 25 -25.43 -1.43 3.77
C ARG A 25 -25.82 -2.64 4.62
N TYR A 26 -24.99 -3.69 4.63
CA TYR A 26 -25.24 -4.91 5.40
C TYR A 26 -24.13 -5.20 6.42
N GLY A 27 -23.18 -4.27 6.62
CA GLY A 27 -22.05 -4.42 7.54
C GLY A 27 -21.30 -5.75 7.37
N LEU A 28 -21.10 -6.20 6.13
CA LEU A 28 -20.62 -7.55 5.83
C LEU A 28 -19.43 -7.53 4.87
N HIS A 29 -18.46 -8.40 5.14
CA HIS A 29 -17.40 -8.70 4.21
C HIS A 29 -17.75 -9.96 3.42
N LEU A 30 -17.62 -9.88 2.11
CA LEU A 30 -18.03 -10.91 1.18
C LEU A 30 -16.89 -11.34 0.27
N ARG A 31 -16.95 -12.59 -0.16
CA ARG A 31 -16.30 -13.07 -1.37
C ARG A 31 -17.27 -12.91 -2.54
N PHE A 32 -16.81 -12.35 -3.65
CA PHE A 32 -17.60 -12.21 -4.87
C PHE A 32 -16.81 -12.71 -6.08
N ARG A 33 -17.32 -13.79 -6.70
CA ARG A 33 -16.77 -14.36 -7.95
C ARG A 33 -17.77 -14.30 -9.09
N SER A 34 -19.05 -14.46 -8.76
CA SER A 34 -20.18 -14.38 -9.68
C SER A 34 -21.46 -14.17 -8.91
N GLU A 35 -22.51 -13.70 -9.61
CA GLU A 35 -23.85 -13.63 -9.05
C GLU A 35 -24.34 -14.99 -8.54
N GLN A 36 -24.05 -16.08 -9.27
CA GLN A 36 -24.43 -17.43 -8.86
C GLN A 36 -23.82 -17.82 -7.52
N GLN A 37 -22.52 -17.56 -7.32
CA GLN A 37 -21.83 -17.83 -6.07
C GLN A 37 -22.40 -16.96 -4.93
N LEU A 38 -22.68 -15.68 -5.19
CA LEU A 38 -23.31 -14.79 -4.22
C LEU A 38 -24.69 -15.32 -3.77
N ARG A 39 -25.50 -15.81 -4.73
CA ARG A 39 -26.82 -16.40 -4.46
C ARG A 39 -26.73 -17.65 -3.59
N GLN A 40 -25.77 -18.52 -3.89
CA GLN A 40 -25.58 -19.79 -3.19
C GLN A 40 -25.07 -19.58 -1.76
N ASP A 41 -24.05 -18.74 -1.60
CA ASP A 41 -23.30 -18.67 -0.34
C ASP A 41 -23.89 -17.66 0.66
N TYR A 42 -24.51 -16.59 0.16
CA TYR A 42 -24.78 -15.40 1.00
C TYR A 42 -26.25 -15.00 1.09
N VAL A 43 -27.17 -15.54 0.29
CA VAL A 43 -28.60 -15.16 0.36
C VAL A 43 -29.19 -15.30 1.77
N PRO A 44 -28.94 -16.38 2.54
CA PRO A 44 -29.49 -16.49 3.89
C PRO A 44 -29.05 -15.35 4.83
N ILE A 45 -27.77 -15.01 4.84
CA ILE A 45 -27.23 -13.93 5.70
C ILE A 45 -27.57 -12.54 5.17
N LEU A 46 -27.65 -12.36 3.86
CA LEU A 46 -28.07 -11.10 3.26
C LEU A 46 -29.53 -10.80 3.60
N ARG A 47 -30.41 -11.80 3.55
CA ARG A 47 -31.82 -11.65 3.96
C ARG A 47 -31.95 -11.30 5.43
N SER A 48 -31.20 -11.96 6.31
CA SER A 48 -31.24 -11.64 7.76
C SER A 48 -30.71 -10.24 8.08
N ARG A 49 -29.98 -9.62 7.14
CA ARG A 49 -29.47 -8.25 7.25
C ARG A 49 -30.23 -7.23 6.40
N GLY A 50 -31.39 -7.59 5.86
CA GLY A 50 -32.31 -6.65 5.20
C GLY A 50 -32.27 -6.63 3.67
N CYS A 51 -31.54 -7.53 3.00
CA CYS A 51 -31.62 -7.73 1.55
C CYS A 51 -32.82 -8.62 1.19
N ILE A 52 -34.04 -8.05 1.16
CA ILE A 52 -35.28 -8.83 1.05
C ILE A 52 -35.84 -8.77 -0.38
N SER A 53 -35.79 -7.58 -1.00
CA SER A 53 -36.40 -7.35 -2.30
C SER A 53 -35.44 -7.71 -3.45
N PRO A 54 -35.98 -8.00 -4.65
CA PRO A 54 -35.15 -8.12 -5.86
C PRO A 54 -34.34 -6.84 -6.15
N GLN A 55 -34.87 -5.67 -5.81
CA GLN A 55 -34.19 -4.38 -6.00
C GLN A 55 -32.98 -4.26 -5.07
N ASP A 56 -33.11 -4.70 -3.80
CA ASP A 56 -32.01 -4.71 -2.83
C ASP A 56 -30.85 -5.58 -3.34
N PHE A 57 -31.19 -6.74 -3.92
CA PHE A 57 -30.21 -7.68 -4.45
C PHE A 57 -29.53 -7.15 -5.71
N GLN A 58 -30.28 -6.53 -6.63
CA GLN A 58 -29.72 -5.89 -7.82
C GLN A 58 -28.78 -4.74 -7.45
N GLN A 59 -29.14 -3.94 -6.45
CA GLN A 59 -28.29 -2.85 -5.99
C GLN A 59 -27.00 -3.37 -5.33
N LEU A 60 -27.10 -4.43 -4.52
CA LEU A 60 -25.93 -5.13 -3.97
C LEU A 60 -24.99 -5.64 -5.07
N LEU A 61 -25.56 -6.29 -6.09
CA LEU A 61 -24.80 -6.84 -7.20
C LEU A 61 -24.02 -5.73 -7.92
N ALA A 62 -24.69 -4.61 -8.22
CA ALA A 62 -24.05 -3.45 -8.85
C ALA A 62 -22.91 -2.88 -7.99
N GLU A 63 -23.08 -2.77 -6.66
CA GLU A 63 -22.03 -2.31 -5.75
C GLU A 63 -20.80 -3.22 -5.77
N LEU A 64 -21.01 -4.53 -5.73
CA LEU A 64 -19.93 -5.50 -5.77
C LEU A 64 -19.17 -5.45 -7.10
N GLU A 65 -19.90 -5.41 -8.22
CA GLU A 65 -19.29 -5.31 -9.55
C GLU A 65 -18.47 -4.03 -9.72
N GLN A 66 -18.99 -2.89 -9.23
CA GLN A 66 -18.27 -1.62 -9.21
C GLN A 66 -16.99 -1.68 -8.38
N GLU A 67 -17.03 -2.28 -7.18
CA GLU A 67 -15.86 -2.41 -6.32
C GLU A 67 -14.81 -3.35 -6.94
N VAL A 68 -15.23 -4.47 -7.55
CA VAL A 68 -14.32 -5.37 -8.28
C VAL A 68 -13.62 -4.61 -9.41
N GLU A 69 -14.37 -3.85 -10.20
CA GLU A 69 -13.82 -3.10 -11.32
C GLU A 69 -12.87 -1.98 -10.84
N ARG A 70 -13.22 -1.27 -9.76
CA ARG A 70 -12.34 -0.28 -9.13
C ARG A 70 -11.01 -0.92 -8.69
N ARG A 71 -11.06 -2.08 -8.03
CA ARG A 71 -9.86 -2.83 -7.61
C ARG A 71 -9.03 -3.32 -8.80
N ARG A 72 -9.67 -3.68 -9.91
CA ARG A 72 -8.98 -4.07 -11.15
C ARG A 72 -8.18 -2.91 -11.75
N ARG A 73 -8.73 -1.69 -11.74
CA ARG A 73 -8.10 -0.48 -12.31
C ARG A 73 -7.05 0.16 -11.41
N LEU A 74 -7.11 -0.08 -10.11
CA LEU A 74 -6.25 0.56 -9.10
C LEU A 74 -4.75 0.57 -9.45
N GLY A 75 -4.23 -0.54 -9.98
CA GLY A 75 -2.82 -0.66 -10.37
C GLY A 75 -2.44 0.27 -11.53
N GLN A 76 -3.28 0.29 -12.58
CA GLN A 76 -3.08 1.14 -13.75
C GLN A 76 -3.24 2.63 -13.38
N GLU A 77 -4.26 2.96 -12.60
CA GLU A 77 -4.50 4.32 -12.10
C GLU A 77 -3.38 4.80 -11.18
N SER A 78 -2.83 3.92 -10.34
CA SER A 78 -1.65 4.25 -9.52
C SER A 78 -0.42 4.52 -10.39
N ALA A 79 -0.20 3.73 -11.44
CA ALA A 79 0.93 3.93 -12.35
C ALA A 79 0.79 5.26 -13.11
N ALA A 80 -0.40 5.54 -13.65
CA ALA A 80 -0.70 6.79 -14.36
C ALA A 80 -0.50 8.02 -13.47
N ARG A 81 -1.03 8.00 -12.23
CA ARG A 81 -0.83 9.09 -11.26
C ARG A 81 0.64 9.29 -10.92
N LYS A 82 1.39 8.21 -10.67
CA LYS A 82 2.83 8.29 -10.40
C LYS A 82 3.61 8.87 -11.57
N ALA A 83 3.29 8.46 -12.80
CA ALA A 83 3.93 8.99 -14.01
C ALA A 83 3.65 10.49 -14.17
N LEU A 84 2.41 10.91 -13.94
CA LEU A 84 2.03 12.32 -13.99
C LEU A 84 2.80 13.15 -12.95
N ILE A 85 2.83 12.71 -11.68
CA ILE A 85 3.59 13.41 -10.63
C ILE A 85 5.06 13.47 -10.99
N LEU A 86 5.66 12.36 -11.43
CA LEU A 86 7.07 12.30 -11.77
C LEU A 86 7.45 13.25 -12.93
N SER A 87 6.50 13.53 -13.84
CA SER A 87 6.75 14.42 -14.99
C SER A 87 7.00 15.89 -14.61
N SER A 88 6.53 16.33 -13.44
CA SER A 88 6.62 17.73 -13.01
C SER A 88 7.16 17.91 -11.59
N TYR A 89 7.40 16.82 -10.86
CA TYR A 89 7.90 16.88 -9.50
C TYR A 89 9.32 17.45 -9.44
N GLN A 90 9.49 18.50 -8.65
CA GLN A 90 10.78 19.08 -8.28
C GLN A 90 10.97 18.95 -6.76
N PRO A 91 12.03 18.27 -6.28
CA PRO A 91 12.34 18.23 -4.86
C PRO A 91 12.55 19.65 -4.31
N ALA A 92 12.01 19.95 -3.12
CA ALA A 92 12.17 21.26 -2.49
C ALA A 92 13.63 21.58 -2.11
N ARG A 93 14.43 20.54 -1.84
CA ARG A 93 15.86 20.62 -1.53
C ARG A 93 16.66 19.68 -2.44
N PRO A 94 16.84 20.03 -3.73
CA PRO A 94 17.59 19.19 -4.67
C PRO A 94 19.03 18.94 -4.19
N ASP A 95 19.61 19.92 -3.48
CA ASP A 95 20.93 19.87 -2.84
C ASP A 95 21.07 18.75 -1.79
N ILE A 96 19.96 18.35 -1.16
CA ILE A 96 19.93 17.26 -0.18
C ILE A 96 19.56 15.93 -0.85
N TYR A 97 18.57 15.93 -1.75
CA TYR A 97 18.03 14.69 -2.29
C TYR A 97 18.76 14.18 -3.54
N TYR A 98 19.51 15.03 -4.25
CA TYR A 98 20.16 14.69 -5.52
C TYR A 98 21.53 15.38 -5.72
N PRO A 99 22.64 14.68 -5.43
CA PRO A 99 22.77 13.45 -4.66
C PRO A 99 22.75 13.71 -3.15
N LEU A 100 22.22 12.76 -2.37
CA LEU A 100 22.41 12.77 -0.91
C LEU A 100 23.89 12.55 -0.60
N GLN A 101 24.52 13.55 0.00
CA GLN A 101 25.92 13.52 0.41
C GLN A 101 26.02 13.28 1.92
N ASP A 102 27.10 12.62 2.35
CA ASP A 102 27.37 12.36 3.76
C ASP A 102 27.39 13.65 4.60
N ALA A 103 27.82 14.77 4.02
CA ALA A 103 27.79 16.08 4.68
C ALA A 103 26.37 16.58 5.05
N ALA A 104 25.33 16.04 4.42
CA ALA A 104 23.94 16.33 4.76
C ALA A 104 23.36 15.35 5.81
N LEU A 105 24.14 14.35 6.24
CA LEU A 105 23.76 13.36 7.22
C LEU A 105 24.37 13.69 8.59
N ALA A 106 23.65 13.33 9.65
CA ALA A 106 24.17 13.46 11.00
C ALA A 106 25.40 12.55 11.18
N PRO A 107 26.51 13.03 11.77
CA PRO A 107 27.72 12.22 11.97
C PRO A 107 27.45 10.90 12.72
N GLU A 108 26.51 10.91 13.66
CA GLU A 108 26.09 9.75 14.43
C GLU A 108 25.39 8.71 13.55
N PHE A 109 24.59 9.16 12.58
CA PHE A 109 23.95 8.28 11.60
C PHE A 109 25.00 7.60 10.72
N LEU A 110 26.00 8.34 10.24
CA LEU A 110 27.10 7.79 9.46
C LEU A 110 27.88 6.74 10.28
N ALA A 111 28.23 7.06 11.53
CA ALA A 111 28.94 6.14 12.41
C ALA A 111 28.14 4.85 12.71
N ALA A 112 26.81 4.96 12.85
CA ALA A 112 25.94 3.80 13.02
C ALA A 112 25.83 2.96 11.74
N ALA A 113 25.74 3.58 10.57
CA ALA A 113 25.71 2.90 9.29
C ALA A 113 27.02 2.17 8.98
N GLU A 114 28.17 2.82 9.24
CA GLU A 114 29.50 2.20 9.12
C GLU A 114 29.67 1.01 10.06
N TYR A 115 29.27 1.15 11.33
CA TYR A 115 29.31 0.05 12.28
C TYR A 115 28.43 -1.12 11.84
N SER A 116 27.22 -0.84 11.35
CA SER A 116 26.28 -1.87 10.88
C SER A 116 26.82 -2.69 9.71
N ALA A 117 27.69 -2.12 8.89
CA ALA A 117 28.34 -2.82 7.77
C ALA A 117 29.60 -3.59 8.18
N SER A 118 30.09 -3.43 9.42
CA SER A 118 31.33 -4.03 9.89
C SER A 118 31.17 -5.52 10.29
N PRO A 119 32.22 -6.35 10.10
CA PRO A 119 32.22 -7.71 10.64
C PRO A 119 32.16 -7.69 12.17
N GLY A 120 31.18 -8.39 12.75
CA GLY A 120 30.98 -8.42 14.21
C GLY A 120 30.06 -7.32 14.74
N ALA A 121 29.36 -6.59 13.86
CA ALA A 121 28.27 -5.73 14.27
C ALA A 121 27.20 -6.52 15.05
N ASP A 122 26.82 -6.02 16.22
CA ASP A 122 25.77 -6.60 17.05
C ASP A 122 24.76 -5.54 17.52
N LEU A 123 23.67 -6.02 18.11
CA LEU A 123 22.60 -5.15 18.59
C LEU A 123 23.08 -4.17 19.66
N GLN A 124 23.95 -4.61 20.57
CA GLN A 124 24.39 -3.80 21.70
C GLN A 124 25.28 -2.65 21.23
N GLY A 125 26.25 -2.92 20.35
CA GLY A 125 27.13 -1.91 19.78
C GLY A 125 26.39 -0.93 18.87
N LEU A 126 25.29 -1.35 18.23
CA LEU A 126 24.44 -0.44 17.46
C LEU A 126 23.63 0.49 18.37
N LEU A 127 23.04 -0.05 19.44
CA LEU A 127 22.26 0.74 20.40
C LEU A 127 23.11 1.82 21.07
N GLN A 128 24.34 1.51 21.48
CA GLN A 128 25.27 2.50 22.07
C GLN A 128 25.53 3.71 21.15
N ARG A 129 25.54 3.50 19.83
CA ARG A 129 25.78 4.55 18.83
C ARG A 129 24.53 5.35 18.48
N LEU A 130 23.35 4.80 18.76
CA LEU A 130 22.06 5.46 18.58
C LEU A 130 21.62 6.21 19.85
N GLU A 131 21.98 5.71 21.03
CA GLU A 131 21.66 6.33 22.34
C GLU A 131 22.41 7.66 22.55
N THR A 132 23.56 7.88 21.93
CA THR A 132 24.24 9.19 21.91
C THR A 132 23.41 10.32 21.28
N LEU A 133 22.29 10.01 20.61
CA LEU A 133 21.33 10.98 20.08
C LEU A 133 20.39 11.57 21.13
N SER A 134 20.23 10.95 22.31
CA SER A 134 19.30 11.47 23.34
C SER A 134 19.87 12.61 24.17
N ASP A 135 21.21 12.66 24.32
CA ASP A 135 21.84 13.53 25.32
C ASP A 135 22.35 14.86 24.75
N ALA A 136 22.41 14.99 23.42
CA ALA A 136 22.85 16.22 22.72
C ALA A 136 21.70 17.19 22.37
N ALA A 137 20.45 16.85 22.67
CA ALA A 137 19.25 17.63 22.35
C ALA A 137 18.58 18.28 23.58
N SER A 138 19.32 18.51 24.67
CA SER A 138 18.88 19.26 25.86
C SER A 138 19.57 20.62 25.96
#